data_AF-A0A2C9KRL2-F1
#
_entry.id   AF-A0A2C9KRL2-F1
#
_cell.length_a   1.000
_cell.length_b   1.000
_cell.length_c   1.000
_cell.angle_alpha   90.00
_cell.angle_beta   90.00
_cell.angle_gamma   90.00
#
_symmetry.space_group_name_H-M   'P 1'
#
loop_
_entity.id
_entity.type
_entity.pdbx_description
1 polymer ?
#
loop_
_entity_poly.entity_id
_entity_poly.type
_entity_poly.pdbx_seq_one_letter_code
_entity_poly.pdbx_strand_id
1 'polypeptide(L)'
;MKVRDISDKVEEFLTTFPSNVYQIRKIVLYAGGCEESEQVQTALLKGCDLLISTPSSMLRMLEANSTSCKRLCHVILDDANILSARYPTQVEDIMTRFKLVFSEREKKTIPAQIMIFAKEWDQNMNLFVKKYTLEPYIVISSKLEAAVYGDVHQVVLMTLSTKKLMTFCSVIDNLTSTLERVVTFTSDLSESIELSKAAKSRGAYCLLIHEDLSFDEKNEAREQWLRSSHTKQFLVLVCTDQCYEDLAITNATRVIHYGLPNSKTKFGNRLACMLDYFRDRTSAKEPALQPISQIIVTEEFPDRAVSLKSILDRCGSEKNIKFDNFIAGHLSNLEKDPDKELCPFLKSFGKCVYPTTCKCRHILLPDQDSKSGLHCHNTLPSSGEIKIKIINVKNTSHYYCHLVEHRSYLDAVRTDLRIQYQKLVLDMLMYYSKESNHAPFVPDTFSDELCTLQDKDQNYYRVKVLEIDLKSCYRHQYKVWLVDDGREEKVTLDQLMKLPQELAEIPFQAVEVILCNIKPMDDDFEWTVEADTFVDELINGKQLIGQIMMSMGSTLWLSPLVHQIQVDGVGAVNDVSIRSSLKEKHFAQTNPEHMKSLYGMCRGQLQIPEHLLVRYFDYCL
;
A
#
# COMPACT_ATOMS: atom_id res chain seq x y z
N MET A 1 -0.01 -9.47 -6.56
CA MET A 1 -0.71 -8.46 -7.39
C MET A 1 0.08 -8.08 -8.65
N LYS A 2 1.32 -7.57 -8.59
CA LYS A 2 2.00 -7.04 -9.79
C LYS A 2 2.29 -8.03 -10.92
N VAL A 3 2.61 -9.29 -10.65
CA VAL A 3 2.86 -10.27 -11.73
C VAL A 3 1.61 -10.47 -12.60
N ARG A 4 0.42 -10.50 -11.98
CA ARG A 4 -0.86 -10.54 -12.69
C ARG A 4 -1.09 -9.25 -13.48
N ASP A 5 -0.91 -8.09 -12.85
CA ASP A 5 -1.07 -6.80 -13.54
C ASP A 5 -0.13 -6.66 -14.76
N ILE A 6 1.11 -7.15 -14.64
CA ILE A 6 2.08 -7.20 -15.75
C ILE A 6 1.59 -8.18 -16.82
N SER A 7 1.14 -9.37 -16.43
CA SER A 7 0.59 -10.37 -17.34
C SER A 7 -0.61 -9.83 -18.14
N ASP A 8 -1.52 -9.14 -17.47
CA ASP A 8 -2.75 -8.59 -18.07
C ASP A 8 -2.41 -7.46 -19.04
N LYS A 9 -1.48 -6.56 -18.68
CA LYS A 9 -0.98 -5.51 -19.58
C LYS A 9 -0.26 -6.07 -20.79
N VAL A 10 0.53 -7.14 -20.61
CA VAL A 10 1.16 -7.83 -21.73
C VAL A 10 0.10 -8.45 -22.62
N GLU A 11 -0.96 -9.03 -22.07
CA GLU A 11 -2.05 -9.61 -22.85
C GLU A 11 -2.80 -8.55 -23.65
N GLU A 12 -3.18 -7.44 -23.02
CA GLU A 12 -3.76 -6.27 -23.68
C GLU A 12 -2.87 -5.81 -24.84
N PHE A 13 -1.56 -5.63 -24.60
CA PHE A 13 -0.62 -5.24 -25.64
C PHE A 13 -0.56 -6.26 -26.79
N LEU A 14 -0.53 -7.56 -26.50
CA LEU A 14 -0.49 -8.60 -27.52
C LEU A 14 -1.77 -8.64 -28.39
N THR A 15 -2.93 -8.28 -27.83
CA THR A 15 -4.19 -8.19 -28.59
C THR A 15 -4.24 -7.03 -29.58
N THR A 16 -3.37 -6.03 -29.45
CA THR A 16 -3.29 -4.90 -30.40
C THR A 16 -2.66 -5.28 -31.74
N PHE A 17 -1.96 -6.41 -31.83
CA PHE A 17 -1.37 -6.91 -33.06
C PHE A 17 -2.33 -7.86 -33.80
N PRO A 18 -2.39 -7.83 -35.14
CA PRO A 18 -3.19 -8.79 -35.90
C PRO A 18 -2.72 -10.21 -35.58
N SER A 19 -3.65 -11.10 -35.24
CA SER A 19 -3.41 -12.49 -34.80
C SER A 19 -2.57 -13.34 -35.78
N ASN A 20 -2.41 -12.86 -37.02
CA ASN A 20 -1.77 -13.56 -38.12
C ASN A 20 -0.27 -13.22 -38.30
N VAL A 21 0.33 -12.35 -37.48
CA VAL A 21 1.71 -11.87 -37.71
C VAL A 21 2.72 -12.42 -36.69
N TYR A 22 2.39 -12.48 -35.41
CA TYR A 22 3.27 -13.05 -34.36
C TYR A 22 2.45 -13.69 -33.24
N GLN A 23 2.71 -14.97 -32.95
CA GLN A 23 2.13 -15.65 -31.78
C GLN A 23 3.19 -15.76 -30.68
N ILE A 24 3.26 -14.75 -29.80
CA ILE A 24 4.17 -14.75 -28.64
C ILE A 24 3.58 -15.67 -27.56
N ARG A 25 4.32 -16.71 -27.17
CA ARG A 25 3.90 -17.62 -26.10
C ARG A 25 4.35 -17.07 -24.74
N LYS A 26 3.38 -16.53 -24.01
CA LYS A 26 3.52 -16.05 -22.62
C LYS A 26 3.30 -17.20 -21.64
N ILE A 27 4.13 -17.29 -20.61
CA ILE A 27 3.90 -18.13 -19.42
C ILE A 27 4.11 -17.27 -18.18
N VAL A 28 3.26 -17.46 -17.18
CA VAL A 28 3.32 -16.73 -15.92
C VAL A 28 3.54 -17.74 -14.79
N LEU A 29 4.56 -17.51 -13.97
CA LEU A 29 4.89 -18.33 -12.79
C LEU A 29 4.83 -17.44 -11.55
N TYR A 30 3.77 -17.58 -10.77
CA TYR A 30 3.66 -16.88 -9.50
C TYR A 30 3.11 -17.82 -8.44
N ALA A 31 3.44 -17.51 -7.19
CA ALA A 31 3.13 -18.30 -6.01
C ALA A 31 3.74 -19.70 -5.95
N GLY A 32 3.77 -20.24 -4.74
CA GLY A 32 4.20 -21.61 -4.45
C GLY A 32 3.38 -22.64 -5.24
N GLY A 33 4.05 -23.56 -5.93
CA GLY A 33 3.40 -24.73 -6.53
C GLY A 33 2.83 -24.53 -7.95
N CYS A 34 2.75 -23.31 -8.47
CA CYS A 34 2.26 -23.06 -9.84
C CYS A 34 3.14 -23.76 -10.89
N GLU A 35 4.45 -23.74 -10.68
CA GLU A 35 5.45 -24.42 -11.51
C GLU A 35 5.28 -25.95 -11.58
N GLU A 36 4.60 -26.58 -10.62
CA GLU A 36 4.36 -28.02 -10.60
C GLU A 36 3.07 -28.42 -11.33
N SER A 37 2.21 -27.44 -11.67
CA SER A 37 0.95 -27.74 -12.35
C SER A 37 1.18 -28.34 -13.74
N GLU A 38 0.40 -29.36 -14.08
CA GLU A 38 0.50 -30.06 -15.37
C GLU A 38 0.30 -29.10 -16.56
N GLN A 39 -0.57 -28.10 -16.39
CA GLN A 39 -0.82 -27.05 -17.38
C GLN A 39 0.44 -26.21 -17.64
N VAL A 40 1.14 -25.78 -16.59
CA VAL A 40 2.35 -24.97 -16.70
C VAL A 40 3.51 -25.80 -17.25
N GLN A 41 3.70 -27.02 -16.77
CA GLN A 41 4.73 -27.93 -17.28
C GLN A 41 4.54 -28.22 -18.77
N THR A 42 3.29 -28.49 -19.18
CA THR A 42 2.94 -28.67 -20.59
C THR A 42 3.21 -27.40 -21.41
N ALA A 43 2.89 -26.22 -20.88
CA ALA A 43 3.16 -24.95 -21.54
C ALA A 43 4.67 -24.69 -21.71
N LEU A 44 5.47 -24.96 -20.67
CA LEU A 44 6.93 -24.83 -20.69
C LEU A 44 7.57 -25.76 -21.74
N LEU A 45 7.06 -27.00 -21.85
CA LEU A 45 7.50 -27.98 -22.85
C LEU A 45 7.13 -27.57 -24.29
N LYS A 46 5.96 -26.97 -24.50
CA LYS A 46 5.55 -26.41 -25.81
C LYS A 46 6.48 -25.27 -26.24
N GLY A 47 7.13 -24.60 -25.28
CA GLY A 47 8.11 -23.55 -25.50
C GLY A 47 7.56 -22.17 -25.10
N CYS A 48 8.42 -21.39 -24.46
CA CYS A 48 8.11 -20.06 -23.94
C CYS A 48 8.94 -18.99 -24.66
N ASP A 49 8.29 -17.90 -25.04
CA ASP A 49 8.93 -16.72 -25.64
C ASP A 49 8.99 -15.55 -24.64
N LEU A 50 8.02 -15.46 -23.72
CA LEU A 50 8.01 -14.51 -22.60
C LEU A 50 7.61 -15.20 -21.29
N LEU A 51 8.54 -15.29 -20.35
CA LEU A 51 8.32 -15.84 -19.01
C LEU A 51 8.24 -14.71 -17.98
N ILE A 52 7.10 -14.57 -17.31
CA ILE A 52 6.90 -13.60 -16.23
C ILE A 52 6.88 -14.38 -14.92
N SER A 53 7.76 -14.06 -13.96
CA SER A 53 7.85 -14.85 -12.73
C SER A 53 8.20 -14.02 -11.50
N THR A 54 7.76 -14.48 -10.32
CA THR A 54 8.37 -14.08 -9.05
C THR A 54 9.75 -14.73 -8.89
N PRO A 55 10.68 -14.17 -8.08
CA PRO A 55 11.99 -14.77 -7.86
C PRO A 55 11.92 -16.21 -7.33
N SER A 56 11.07 -16.48 -6.34
CA SER A 56 10.96 -17.82 -5.74
C SER A 56 10.45 -18.87 -6.74
N SER A 57 9.39 -18.58 -7.50
CA SER A 57 8.87 -19.50 -8.52
C SER A 57 9.87 -19.72 -9.67
N MET A 58 10.62 -18.68 -10.06
CA MET A 58 11.67 -18.81 -11.08
C MET A 58 12.78 -19.74 -10.60
N LEU A 59 13.25 -19.55 -9.36
CA LEU A 59 14.32 -20.36 -8.79
C LEU A 59 13.92 -21.84 -8.72
N ARG A 60 12.72 -22.15 -8.21
CA ARG A 60 12.22 -23.54 -8.19
C ARG A 60 12.11 -24.15 -9.59
N MET A 61 11.62 -23.40 -10.57
CA MET A 61 11.57 -23.86 -11.97
C MET A 61 12.97 -24.16 -12.52
N LEU A 62 13.97 -23.33 -12.20
CA LEU A 62 15.35 -23.53 -12.61
C LEU A 62 15.99 -24.74 -11.91
N GLU A 63 15.73 -24.94 -10.62
CA GLU A 63 16.21 -26.08 -9.82
C GLU A 63 15.60 -27.41 -10.29
N ALA A 64 14.30 -27.41 -10.59
CA ALA A 64 13.59 -28.57 -11.15
C ALA A 64 14.01 -28.89 -12.60
N ASN A 65 14.79 -28.01 -13.25
CA ASN A 65 15.14 -28.09 -14.67
C ASN A 65 13.92 -28.24 -15.59
N SER A 66 12.79 -27.61 -15.24
CA SER A 66 11.53 -27.70 -16.00
C SER A 66 11.65 -27.15 -17.43
N THR A 67 12.60 -26.23 -17.67
CA THR A 67 12.90 -25.71 -19.01
C THR A 67 14.36 -25.26 -19.14
N SER A 68 14.82 -25.07 -20.37
CA SER A 68 16.18 -24.62 -20.70
C SER A 68 16.19 -23.14 -21.10
N CYS A 69 16.97 -22.33 -20.40
CA CYS A 69 17.15 -20.91 -20.71
C CYS A 69 18.17 -20.63 -21.83
N LYS A 70 18.63 -21.64 -22.59
CA LYS A 70 19.69 -21.47 -23.62
C LYS A 70 19.38 -20.41 -24.71
N ARG A 71 18.10 -20.08 -24.93
CA ARG A 71 17.66 -19.03 -25.88
C ARG A 71 17.47 -17.64 -25.24
N LEU A 72 17.75 -17.49 -23.94
CA LEU A 72 17.52 -16.25 -23.21
C LEU A 72 18.36 -15.12 -23.82
N CYS A 73 17.69 -14.02 -24.18
CA CYS A 73 18.31 -12.82 -24.73
C CYS A 73 18.15 -11.62 -23.81
N HIS A 74 17.01 -11.53 -23.12
CA HIS A 74 16.63 -10.37 -22.33
C HIS A 74 16.22 -10.80 -20.93
N VAL A 75 16.76 -10.13 -19.92
CA VAL A 75 16.35 -10.27 -18.52
C VAL A 75 15.81 -8.94 -18.06
N ILE A 76 14.58 -8.94 -17.55
CA ILE A 76 13.91 -7.75 -17.05
C ILE A 76 13.71 -7.92 -15.55
N LEU A 77 14.25 -6.98 -14.77
CA LEU A 77 14.08 -6.89 -13.32
C LEU A 77 13.16 -5.70 -13.04
N ASP A 78 11.87 -5.97 -12.88
CA ASP A 78 10.87 -4.95 -12.52
C ASP A 78 10.77 -4.78 -11.00
N ASP A 79 10.44 -3.56 -10.55
CA ASP A 79 10.53 -3.11 -9.16
C ASP A 79 11.82 -3.53 -8.46
N ALA A 80 12.96 -3.27 -9.10
CA ALA A 80 14.25 -3.69 -8.61
C ALA A 80 14.56 -3.21 -7.17
N ASN A 81 13.98 -2.09 -6.73
CA ASN A 81 14.10 -1.60 -5.36
C ASN A 81 13.45 -2.54 -4.33
N ILE A 82 12.39 -3.26 -4.71
CA ILE A 82 11.76 -4.30 -3.89
C ILE A 82 12.57 -5.59 -3.99
N LEU A 83 12.99 -5.96 -5.21
CA LEU A 83 13.79 -7.17 -5.43
C LEU A 83 15.11 -7.14 -4.64
N SER A 84 15.81 -6.00 -4.64
CA SER A 84 17.07 -5.82 -3.93
C SER A 84 16.90 -5.87 -2.41
N ALA A 85 15.78 -5.36 -1.89
CA ALA A 85 15.53 -5.27 -0.45
C ALA A 85 14.98 -6.58 0.14
N ARG A 86 14.14 -7.30 -0.62
CA ARG A 86 13.35 -8.44 -0.10
C ARG A 86 13.80 -9.80 -0.61
N TYR A 87 14.32 -9.88 -1.83
CA TYR A 87 14.74 -11.14 -2.46
C TYR A 87 16.21 -11.13 -2.91
N PRO A 88 17.16 -10.61 -2.10
CA PRO A 88 18.54 -10.41 -2.56
C PRO A 88 19.22 -11.73 -2.95
N THR A 89 19.01 -12.79 -2.17
CA THR A 89 19.58 -14.12 -2.41
C THR A 89 18.96 -14.80 -3.64
N GLN A 90 17.63 -14.84 -3.75
CA GLN A 90 16.97 -15.47 -4.89
C GLN A 90 17.37 -14.78 -6.21
N VAL A 91 17.44 -13.45 -6.22
CA VAL A 91 17.86 -12.70 -7.40
C VAL A 91 19.33 -12.99 -7.73
N GLU A 92 20.20 -13.08 -6.73
CA GLU A 92 21.60 -13.42 -6.94
C GLU A 92 21.79 -14.80 -7.57
N ASP A 93 21.06 -15.81 -7.11
CA ASP A 93 21.11 -17.17 -7.66
C ASP A 93 20.61 -17.21 -9.12
N ILE A 94 19.47 -16.56 -9.38
CA ILE A 94 18.90 -16.43 -10.74
C ILE A 94 19.90 -15.74 -11.67
N MET A 95 20.46 -14.60 -11.26
CA MET A 95 21.39 -13.82 -12.08
C MET A 95 22.71 -14.56 -12.30
N THR A 96 23.18 -15.34 -11.33
CA THR A 96 24.34 -16.22 -11.48
C THR A 96 24.08 -17.27 -12.55
N ARG A 97 22.90 -17.89 -12.54
CA ARG A 97 22.52 -18.87 -13.58
C ARG A 97 22.41 -18.24 -14.96
N PHE A 98 21.82 -17.05 -15.07
CA PHE A 98 21.72 -16.33 -16.34
C PHE A 98 23.08 -15.86 -16.87
N LYS A 99 24.00 -15.47 -15.99
CA LYS A 99 25.38 -15.15 -16.39
C LYS A 99 26.08 -16.35 -17.03
N LEU A 100 25.89 -17.55 -16.48
CA LEU A 100 26.41 -18.80 -17.09
C LEU A 100 25.79 -19.02 -18.48
N VAL A 101 24.47 -18.92 -18.59
CA VAL A 101 23.74 -19.05 -19.87
C VAL A 101 24.27 -18.07 -20.92
N PHE A 102 24.52 -16.82 -20.55
CA PHE A 102 25.08 -15.82 -21.46
C PHE A 102 26.53 -16.12 -21.86
N SER A 103 27.33 -16.72 -20.97
CA SER A 103 28.72 -17.10 -21.27
C SER A 103 28.83 -18.31 -22.21
N GLU A 104 27.89 -19.24 -22.13
CA GLU A 104 27.83 -20.46 -22.95
C GLU A 104 27.19 -20.26 -24.33
N ARG A 105 26.67 -19.05 -24.61
CA ARG A 105 25.84 -18.79 -25.78
C ARG A 105 26.68 -18.72 -27.06
N GLU A 106 26.68 -19.81 -27.81
CA GLU A 106 27.23 -19.86 -29.16
C GLU A 106 26.30 -19.10 -30.13
N LYS A 107 26.83 -18.03 -30.74
CA LYS A 107 26.24 -17.12 -31.78
C LYS A 107 25.79 -15.75 -31.25
N LYS A 108 26.48 -14.70 -31.75
CA LYS A 108 26.39 -13.28 -31.36
C LYS A 108 25.34 -12.45 -32.13
N THR A 109 24.27 -13.05 -32.67
CA THR A 109 23.33 -12.30 -33.52
C THR A 109 22.39 -11.37 -32.75
N ILE A 110 22.03 -11.72 -31.51
CA ILE A 110 21.19 -10.88 -30.63
C ILE A 110 21.93 -10.64 -29.31
N PRO A 111 22.21 -9.38 -28.94
CA PRO A 111 22.95 -9.05 -27.72
C PRO A 111 22.16 -9.49 -26.48
N ALA A 112 22.88 -10.02 -25.49
CA ALA A 112 22.31 -10.25 -24.17
C ALA A 112 22.07 -8.89 -23.50
N GLN A 113 20.86 -8.63 -23.02
CA GLN A 113 20.50 -7.35 -22.40
C GLN A 113 19.83 -7.58 -21.04
N ILE A 114 20.23 -6.78 -20.06
CA ILE A 114 19.58 -6.70 -18.76
C ILE A 114 18.91 -5.33 -18.67
N MET A 115 17.61 -5.30 -18.36
CA MET A 115 16.84 -4.09 -18.13
C MET A 115 16.38 -4.08 -16.67
N ILE A 116 16.58 -2.95 -15.99
CA ILE A 116 16.23 -2.78 -14.59
C ILE A 116 15.25 -1.62 -14.50
N PHE A 117 14.07 -1.87 -13.94
CA PHE A 117 13.05 -0.87 -13.71
C PHE A 117 12.81 -0.76 -12.20
N ALA A 118 12.76 0.47 -11.69
CA ALA A 118 12.53 0.74 -10.28
C ALA A 118 11.71 2.01 -10.12
N LYS A 119 10.89 2.06 -9.07
CA LYS A 119 10.10 3.27 -8.74
C LYS A 119 10.89 4.28 -7.91
N GLU A 120 11.85 3.78 -7.13
CA GLU A 120 12.60 4.55 -6.16
C GLU A 120 14.09 4.23 -6.26
N TRP A 121 14.91 5.27 -6.11
CA TRP A 121 16.35 5.15 -6.03
C TRP A 121 16.83 5.24 -4.57
N ASP A 122 17.74 4.36 -4.18
CA ASP A 122 18.40 4.35 -2.89
C ASP A 122 19.85 3.83 -3.01
N GLN A 123 20.55 3.69 -1.87
CA GLN A 123 21.91 3.15 -1.85
C GLN A 123 21.98 1.68 -2.25
N ASN A 124 20.95 0.88 -1.93
CA ASN A 124 20.90 -0.54 -2.32
C ASN A 124 20.78 -0.68 -3.84
N MET A 125 19.99 0.16 -4.48
CA MET A 125 19.84 0.23 -5.93
C MET A 125 21.15 0.60 -6.63
N ASN A 126 21.93 1.53 -6.06
CA ASN A 126 23.26 1.84 -6.57
C ASN A 126 24.16 0.58 -6.62
N LEU A 127 24.17 -0.21 -5.54
CA LEU A 127 24.94 -1.46 -5.48
C LEU A 127 24.36 -2.52 -6.41
N PHE A 128 23.03 -2.62 -6.50
CA PHE A 128 22.32 -3.57 -7.33
C PHE A 128 22.61 -3.38 -8.82
N VAL A 129 22.53 -2.13 -9.32
CA VAL A 129 22.84 -1.80 -10.71
C VAL A 129 24.32 -2.12 -11.02
N LYS A 130 25.26 -1.72 -10.14
CA LYS A 130 26.69 -2.03 -10.30
C LYS A 130 27.00 -3.52 -10.28
N LYS A 131 26.24 -4.32 -9.53
CA LYS A 131 26.43 -5.77 -9.43
C LYS A 131 26.04 -6.49 -10.71
N TYR A 132 24.97 -6.06 -11.37
CA TYR A 132 24.36 -6.81 -12.49
C TYR A 132 24.55 -6.16 -13.87
N THR A 133 25.07 -4.94 -13.94
CA THR A 133 25.33 -4.23 -15.20
C THR A 133 26.78 -3.73 -15.25
N LEU A 134 27.37 -3.70 -16.45
CA LEU A 134 28.74 -3.20 -16.66
C LEU A 134 28.76 -1.70 -16.97
N GLU A 135 28.02 -1.29 -18.02
CA GLU A 135 27.92 0.10 -18.49
C GLU A 135 26.44 0.43 -18.73
N PRO A 136 25.65 0.70 -17.67
CA PRO A 136 24.22 0.95 -17.81
C PRO A 136 23.94 2.31 -18.41
N TYR A 137 22.94 2.38 -19.30
CA TYR A 137 22.30 3.64 -19.66
C TYR A 137 21.16 3.91 -18.67
N ILE A 138 21.36 4.90 -17.79
CA ILE A 138 20.41 5.24 -16.73
C ILE A 138 19.46 6.33 -17.21
N VAL A 139 18.17 6.04 -17.22
CA VAL A 139 17.11 6.99 -17.55
C VAL A 139 16.24 7.22 -16.33
N ILE A 140 16.19 8.46 -15.84
CA ILE A 140 15.36 8.83 -14.70
C ILE A 140 14.37 9.90 -15.14
N SER A 141 13.09 9.52 -15.24
CA SER A 141 12.01 10.43 -15.64
C SER A 141 11.51 11.29 -14.47
N SER A 142 11.65 10.82 -13.24
CA SER A 142 11.26 11.58 -12.04
C SER A 142 12.39 12.49 -11.60
N LYS A 143 12.17 13.81 -11.62
CA LYS A 143 13.15 14.80 -11.15
C LYS A 143 13.49 14.65 -9.66
N LEU A 144 12.56 14.12 -8.85
CA LEU A 144 12.83 13.78 -7.46
C LEU A 144 13.84 12.63 -7.36
N GLU A 145 13.61 11.55 -8.09
CA GLU A 145 14.53 10.40 -8.10
C GLU A 145 15.88 10.77 -8.72
N ALA A 146 15.88 11.67 -9.71
CA ALA A 146 17.11 12.22 -10.29
C ALA A 146 17.91 13.01 -9.25
N ALA A 147 17.26 13.76 -8.37
CA ALA A 147 17.92 14.47 -7.28
C ALA A 147 18.50 13.53 -6.20
N VAL A 148 17.80 12.43 -5.90
CA VAL A 148 18.32 11.39 -4.98
C VAL A 148 19.51 10.66 -5.61
N TYR A 149 19.39 10.27 -6.88
CA TYR A 149 20.51 9.73 -7.66
C TYR A 149 21.70 10.70 -7.67
N GLY A 150 21.43 11.98 -7.95
CA GLY A 150 22.39 13.07 -8.06
C GLY A 150 23.02 13.51 -6.74
N ASP A 151 22.70 12.85 -5.62
CA ASP A 151 23.32 13.08 -4.30
C ASP A 151 23.05 14.48 -3.72
N VAL A 152 21.86 15.03 -3.99
CA VAL A 152 21.45 16.34 -3.43
C VAL A 152 21.32 16.25 -1.93
N HIS A 153 22.10 17.06 -1.22
CA HIS A 153 22.12 17.09 0.24
C HIS A 153 20.85 17.79 0.78
N GLN A 154 19.97 17.02 1.42
CA GLN A 154 18.71 17.54 1.97
C GLN A 154 18.89 17.93 3.44
N VAL A 155 18.54 19.17 3.79
CA VAL A 155 18.67 19.76 5.13
C VAL A 155 17.32 20.25 5.60
N VAL A 156 16.82 19.70 6.71
CA VAL A 156 15.54 20.12 7.32
C VAL A 156 15.75 21.17 8.39
N LEU A 157 15.05 22.29 8.25
CA LEU A 157 15.02 23.41 9.20
C LEU A 157 13.63 23.49 9.84
N MET A 158 13.51 22.94 11.06
CA MET A 158 12.28 23.00 11.84
C MET A 158 12.10 24.39 12.46
N THR A 159 10.96 25.04 12.20
CA THR A 159 10.63 26.36 12.76
C THR A 159 9.12 26.52 12.93
N LEU A 160 8.68 27.52 13.68
CA LEU A 160 7.26 27.86 13.77
C LEU A 160 6.85 28.68 12.53
N SER A 161 5.58 28.59 12.10
CA SER A 161 5.11 29.34 10.92
C SER A 161 5.36 30.85 11.04
N THR A 162 5.19 31.40 12.24
CA THR A 162 5.48 32.80 12.60
C THR A 162 6.96 33.20 12.48
N LYS A 163 7.88 32.23 12.42
CA LYS A 163 9.34 32.45 12.38
C LYS A 163 9.98 32.03 11.05
N LYS A 164 9.17 31.68 10.03
CA LYS A 164 9.67 31.30 8.70
C LYS A 164 10.60 32.37 8.11
N LEU A 165 10.17 33.64 8.11
CA LEU A 165 10.95 34.74 7.52
C LEU A 165 12.31 34.91 8.20
N MET A 166 12.35 34.85 9.54
CA MET A 166 13.62 34.91 10.29
C MET A 166 14.53 33.73 9.96
N THR A 167 13.96 32.54 9.75
CA THR A 167 14.70 31.34 9.36
C THR A 167 15.30 31.49 7.96
N PHE A 168 14.51 31.98 7.00
CA PHE A 168 15.00 32.32 5.66
C PHE A 168 16.14 33.35 5.70
N CYS A 169 15.95 34.42 6.46
CA CYS A 169 16.96 35.45 6.66
C CYS A 169 18.28 34.87 7.18
N SER A 170 18.22 34.03 8.21
CA SER A 170 19.41 33.36 8.76
C SER A 170 20.09 32.46 7.74
N VAL A 171 19.35 31.82 6.83
CA VAL A 171 19.94 31.04 5.73
C VAL A 171 20.71 31.94 4.77
N ILE A 172 20.15 33.09 4.38
CA ILE A 172 20.82 34.07 3.51
C ILE A 172 22.05 34.68 4.19
N ASP A 173 21.96 35.00 5.49
CA ASP A 173 23.06 35.56 6.28
C ASP A 173 24.25 34.58 6.42
N ASN A 174 24.00 33.27 6.30
CA ASN A 174 25.00 32.20 6.39
C ASN A 174 25.64 31.84 5.03
N LEU A 175 25.28 32.50 3.93
CA LEU A 175 25.94 32.30 2.64
C LEU A 175 27.37 32.84 2.71
N THR A 176 28.34 32.04 2.28
CA THR A 176 29.77 32.34 2.47
C THR A 176 30.52 32.53 1.16
N SER A 177 30.00 32.00 0.06
CA SER A 177 30.67 32.04 -1.24
C SER A 177 29.84 32.78 -2.28
N THR A 178 30.47 33.70 -3.03
CA THR A 178 29.83 34.39 -4.16
C THR A 178 29.53 33.47 -5.34
N LEU A 179 29.99 32.21 -5.29
CA LEU A 179 29.60 31.16 -6.25
C LEU A 179 28.23 30.56 -5.92
N GLU A 180 27.69 30.82 -4.73
CA GLU A 180 26.38 30.30 -4.34
C GLU A 180 25.25 31.00 -5.10
N ARG A 181 24.44 30.19 -5.77
CA ARG A 181 23.24 30.60 -6.49
C ARG A 181 22.03 29.97 -5.82
N VAL A 182 21.18 30.80 -5.24
CA VAL A 182 20.07 30.36 -4.40
C VAL A 182 18.75 30.56 -5.11
N VAL A 183 17.96 29.50 -5.24
CA VAL A 183 16.55 29.61 -5.68
C VAL A 183 15.65 29.34 -4.49
N THR A 184 14.75 30.26 -4.18
CA THR A 184 13.80 30.15 -3.07
C THR A 184 12.39 30.01 -3.62
N PHE A 185 11.69 28.96 -3.18
CA PHE A 185 10.33 28.67 -3.60
C PHE A 185 9.33 28.93 -2.49
N THR A 186 8.26 29.64 -2.82
CA THR A 186 7.04 29.75 -2.02
C THR A 186 5.80 29.45 -2.88
N SER A 187 4.67 29.14 -2.24
CA SER A 187 3.37 29.01 -2.90
C SER A 187 2.57 30.31 -2.91
N ASP A 188 2.97 31.32 -2.13
CA ASP A 188 2.21 32.55 -1.92
C ASP A 188 2.93 33.77 -2.52
N LEU A 189 2.19 34.58 -3.28
CA LEU A 189 2.72 35.77 -3.94
C LEU A 189 3.17 36.83 -2.92
N SER A 190 2.40 37.06 -1.85
CA SER A 190 2.75 38.04 -0.81
C SER A 190 4.03 37.63 -0.09
N GLU A 191 4.17 36.35 0.28
CA GLU A 191 5.41 35.80 0.83
C GLU A 191 6.58 36.00 -0.14
N SER A 192 6.39 35.78 -1.44
CA SER A 192 7.47 35.93 -2.44
C SER A 192 8.02 37.36 -2.50
N ILE A 193 7.13 38.36 -2.41
CA ILE A 193 7.49 39.78 -2.40
C ILE A 193 8.23 40.13 -1.10
N GLU A 194 7.77 39.61 0.05
CA GLU A 194 8.41 39.81 1.34
C GLU A 194 9.83 39.21 1.38
N LEU A 195 9.98 37.97 0.90
CA LEU A 195 11.27 37.29 0.79
C LEU A 195 12.23 38.05 -0.11
N SER A 196 11.75 38.58 -1.24
CA SER A 196 12.58 39.38 -2.15
C SER A 196 13.09 40.65 -1.46
N LYS A 197 12.23 41.36 -0.72
CA LYS A 197 12.63 42.55 0.06
C LYS A 197 13.65 42.20 1.14
N ALA A 198 13.42 41.10 1.86
CA ALA A 198 14.30 40.63 2.94
C ALA A 198 15.69 40.18 2.44
N ALA A 199 15.77 39.60 1.24
CA ALA A 199 17.03 39.26 0.60
C ALA A 199 17.79 40.52 0.14
N LYS A 200 17.10 41.47 -0.50
CA LYS A 200 17.70 42.74 -0.96
C LYS A 200 18.26 43.57 0.20
N SER A 201 17.55 43.62 1.34
CA SER A 201 18.02 44.35 2.52
C SER A 201 19.28 43.76 3.16
N ARG A 202 19.61 42.50 2.84
CA ARG A 202 20.84 41.80 3.25
C ARG A 202 21.97 41.88 2.22
N GLY A 203 21.79 42.69 1.17
CA GLY A 203 22.81 42.90 0.15
C GLY A 203 22.88 41.81 -0.93
N ALA A 204 21.89 40.91 -0.98
CA ALA A 204 21.78 39.95 -2.08
C ALA A 204 21.18 40.62 -3.33
N TYR A 205 21.72 40.28 -4.50
CA TYR A 205 21.11 40.60 -5.78
C TYR A 205 19.93 39.65 -6.00
N CYS A 206 18.72 40.16 -5.75
CA CYS A 206 17.51 39.34 -5.77
C CYS A 206 16.65 39.60 -7.00
N LEU A 207 16.40 38.52 -7.75
CA LEU A 207 15.41 38.43 -8.81
C LEU A 207 14.10 37.87 -8.21
N LEU A 208 12.96 38.33 -8.70
CA LEU A 208 11.64 37.88 -8.28
C LEU A 208 10.84 37.44 -9.51
N ILE A 209 10.29 36.23 -9.47
CA ILE A 209 9.49 35.66 -10.55
C ILE A 209 8.19 35.08 -10.01
N HIS A 210 7.06 35.54 -10.52
CA HIS A 210 5.74 35.06 -10.13
C HIS A 210 4.78 35.02 -11.32
N GLU A 211 3.61 34.44 -11.12
CA GLU A 211 2.61 34.14 -12.15
C GLU A 211 2.14 35.38 -12.91
N ASP A 212 1.97 36.51 -12.21
CA ASP A 212 1.51 37.78 -12.80
C ASP A 212 2.53 38.47 -13.73
N LEU A 213 3.79 38.02 -13.78
CA LEU A 213 4.76 38.57 -14.73
C LEU A 213 4.50 38.06 -16.16
N SER A 214 4.73 38.93 -17.14
CA SER A 214 4.70 38.55 -18.55
C SER A 214 5.83 37.58 -18.90
N PHE A 215 5.68 36.85 -20.00
CA PHE A 215 6.71 35.92 -20.50
C PHE A 215 8.06 36.62 -20.72
N ASP A 216 8.04 37.85 -21.25
CA ASP A 216 9.24 38.63 -21.52
C ASP A 216 9.97 39.02 -20.24
N GLU A 217 9.24 39.45 -19.20
CA GLU A 217 9.82 39.77 -17.88
C GLU A 217 10.43 38.53 -17.21
N LYS A 218 9.77 37.36 -17.31
CA LYS A 218 10.30 36.09 -16.81
C LYS A 218 11.59 35.70 -17.54
N ASN A 219 11.61 35.83 -18.87
CA ASN A 219 12.79 35.52 -19.67
C ASN A 219 13.93 36.52 -19.45
N GLU A 220 13.62 37.80 -19.23
CA GLU A 220 14.62 38.80 -18.85
C GLU A 220 15.28 38.45 -17.50
N ALA A 221 14.49 38.10 -16.48
CA ALA A 221 15.02 37.66 -15.20
C ALA A 221 15.87 36.39 -15.33
N ARG A 222 15.47 35.44 -16.18
CA ARG A 222 16.26 34.25 -16.51
C ARG A 222 17.60 34.60 -17.18
N GLU A 223 17.61 35.49 -18.16
CA GLU A 223 18.83 35.95 -18.81
C GLU A 223 19.75 36.68 -17.82
N GLN A 224 19.19 37.50 -16.94
CA GLN A 224 19.93 38.12 -15.84
C GLN A 224 20.55 37.05 -14.94
N TRP A 225 19.80 36.04 -14.51
CA TRP A 225 20.32 34.92 -13.73
C TRP A 225 21.52 34.23 -14.39
N LEU A 226 21.42 33.92 -15.69
CA LEU A 226 22.48 33.23 -16.44
C LEU A 226 23.72 34.10 -16.66
N ARG A 227 23.55 35.41 -16.88
CA ARG A 227 24.64 36.38 -17.14
C ARG A 227 25.30 36.92 -15.88
N SER A 228 24.68 36.77 -14.70
CA SER A 228 25.14 37.32 -13.41
C SER A 228 26.45 36.70 -12.87
N SER A 229 27.20 35.96 -13.67
CA SER A 229 28.46 35.31 -13.30
C SER A 229 29.60 36.27 -12.89
N HIS A 230 29.40 37.58 -12.98
CA HIS A 230 30.41 38.63 -12.73
C HIS A 230 30.09 39.59 -11.58
N THR A 231 29.02 39.37 -10.80
CA THR A 231 28.69 40.24 -9.66
C THR A 231 29.39 39.76 -8.37
N LYS A 232 29.94 40.68 -7.56
CA LYS A 232 30.51 40.37 -6.22
C LYS A 232 29.43 40.14 -5.14
N GLN A 233 28.16 39.97 -5.55
CA GLN A 233 27.00 39.85 -4.67
C GLN A 233 26.42 38.45 -4.78
N PHE A 234 25.81 37.94 -3.71
CA PHE A 234 25.06 36.69 -3.76
C PHE A 234 23.85 36.83 -4.68
N LEU A 235 23.60 35.82 -5.52
CA LEU A 235 22.48 35.78 -6.43
C LEU A 235 21.33 34.96 -5.81
N VAL A 236 20.19 35.61 -5.61
CA VAL A 236 18.98 34.97 -5.07
C VAL A 236 17.85 35.13 -6.07
N LEU A 237 17.21 34.03 -6.45
CA LEU A 237 15.96 34.05 -7.19
C LEU A 237 14.84 33.61 -6.26
N VAL A 238 13.86 34.48 -6.04
CA VAL A 238 12.62 34.11 -5.35
C VAL A 238 11.57 33.83 -6.40
N CYS A 239 10.90 32.68 -6.33
CA CYS A 239 9.86 32.34 -7.28
C CYS A 239 8.70 31.55 -6.68
N THR A 240 7.54 31.68 -7.33
CA THR A 240 6.37 30.86 -7.00
C THR A 240 6.42 29.51 -7.71
N ASP A 241 5.77 28.50 -7.15
CA ASP A 241 5.66 27.17 -7.75
C ASP A 241 5.02 27.16 -9.16
N GLN A 242 4.35 28.22 -9.57
CA GLN A 242 3.70 28.28 -10.88
C GLN A 242 4.67 28.61 -12.01
N CYS A 243 5.88 29.08 -11.70
CA CYS A 243 6.76 29.69 -12.70
C CYS A 243 7.99 28.86 -13.06
N TYR A 244 8.30 27.76 -12.38
CA TYR A 244 9.60 27.08 -12.55
C TYR A 244 9.76 26.36 -13.91
N GLU A 245 8.67 25.92 -14.55
CA GLU A 245 8.74 25.16 -15.82
C GLU A 245 9.29 26.02 -16.96
N ASP A 246 8.93 27.31 -16.96
CA ASP A 246 9.34 28.27 -17.99
C ASP A 246 10.79 28.76 -17.85
N LEU A 247 11.40 28.55 -16.68
CA LEU A 247 12.69 29.17 -16.35
C LEU A 247 13.89 28.37 -16.85
N ALA A 248 13.75 27.05 -17.02
CA ALA A 248 14.85 26.15 -17.43
C ALA A 248 16.18 26.43 -16.69
N ILE A 249 16.10 26.82 -15.42
CA ILE A 249 17.27 27.03 -14.56
C ILE A 249 17.74 25.66 -14.08
N THR A 250 19.03 25.37 -14.20
CA THR A 250 19.63 24.09 -13.79
C THR A 250 20.92 24.24 -12.98
N ASN A 251 21.43 25.46 -12.86
CA ASN A 251 22.73 25.78 -12.27
C ASN A 251 22.63 26.48 -10.90
N ALA A 252 21.54 26.26 -10.15
CA ALA A 252 21.47 26.65 -8.75
C ALA A 252 22.36 25.73 -7.90
N THR A 253 23.09 26.29 -6.94
CA THR A 253 23.85 25.48 -5.97
C THR A 253 23.00 25.15 -4.74
N ARG A 254 21.93 25.92 -4.51
CA ARG A 254 21.08 25.80 -3.34
C ARG A 254 19.62 26.07 -3.70
N VAL A 255 18.72 25.24 -3.20
CA VAL A 255 17.28 25.44 -3.28
C VAL A 255 16.71 25.57 -1.87
N ILE A 256 15.95 26.63 -1.60
CA ILE A 256 15.24 26.85 -0.34
C ILE A 256 13.75 26.62 -0.59
N HIS A 257 13.20 25.61 0.09
CA HIS A 257 11.76 25.37 0.13
C HIS A 257 11.19 26.16 1.31
N TYR A 258 10.77 27.40 1.06
CA TYR A 258 10.19 28.26 2.12
C TYR A 258 8.86 27.70 2.63
N GLY A 259 8.10 27.03 1.77
CA GLY A 259 6.97 26.18 2.15
C GLY A 259 7.07 24.80 1.52
N LEU A 260 6.59 23.77 2.24
CA LEU A 260 6.53 22.40 1.71
C LEU A 260 5.52 22.31 0.56
N PRO A 261 5.94 21.88 -0.65
CA PRO A 261 5.04 21.73 -1.78
C PRO A 261 3.97 20.67 -1.50
N ASN A 262 2.81 20.81 -2.13
CA ASN A 262 1.68 19.91 -1.92
C ASN A 262 1.79 18.56 -2.65
N SER A 263 2.88 18.32 -3.40
CA SER A 263 3.13 17.04 -4.07
C SER A 263 4.62 16.73 -4.21
N LYS A 264 4.96 15.43 -4.27
CA LYS A 264 6.33 14.94 -4.55
C LYS A 264 6.83 15.42 -5.93
N THR A 265 5.94 15.54 -6.91
CA THR A 265 6.26 16.05 -8.25
C THR A 265 6.76 17.49 -8.19
N LYS A 266 6.02 18.38 -7.50
CA LYS A 266 6.46 19.77 -7.31
C LYS A 266 7.77 19.86 -6.53
N PHE A 267 7.94 19.01 -5.50
CA PHE A 267 9.20 18.93 -4.77
C PHE A 267 10.38 18.58 -5.68
N GLY A 268 10.27 17.51 -6.48
CA GLY A 268 11.29 17.11 -7.44
C GLY A 268 11.54 18.17 -8.52
N ASN A 269 10.49 18.87 -8.97
CA ASN A 269 10.60 19.96 -9.92
C ASN A 269 11.48 21.12 -9.40
N ARG A 270 11.31 21.51 -8.13
CA ARG A 270 12.19 22.51 -7.49
C ARG A 270 13.64 22.05 -7.44
N LEU A 271 13.89 20.75 -7.18
CA LEU A 271 15.25 20.19 -7.13
C LEU A 271 15.94 20.18 -8.50
N ALA A 272 15.18 20.12 -9.60
CA ALA A 272 15.74 20.17 -10.96
C ALA A 272 16.47 21.49 -11.26
N CYS A 273 16.25 22.54 -10.45
CA CYS A 273 17.04 23.77 -10.53
C CYS A 273 18.54 23.58 -10.27
N MET A 274 18.93 22.42 -9.73
CA MET A 274 20.32 22.07 -9.41
C MET A 274 20.89 20.97 -10.31
N LEU A 275 20.22 20.65 -11.43
CA LEU A 275 20.56 19.52 -12.30
C LEU A 275 22.03 19.51 -12.77
N ASP A 276 22.63 20.68 -13.02
CA ASP A 276 24.03 20.80 -13.46
C ASP A 276 25.04 20.31 -12.41
N TYR A 277 24.61 20.20 -11.15
CA TYR A 277 25.42 19.72 -10.02
C TYR A 277 25.07 18.31 -9.57
N PHE A 278 24.13 17.63 -10.25
CA PHE A 278 23.83 16.24 -9.92
C PHE A 278 25.04 15.37 -10.23
N ARG A 279 25.41 14.53 -9.26
CA ARG A 279 26.51 13.57 -9.44
C ARG A 279 26.13 12.50 -10.46
N ASP A 280 26.90 12.41 -11.54
CA ASP A 280 26.81 11.29 -12.47
C ASP A 280 27.63 10.11 -11.94
N ARG A 281 26.95 9.12 -11.36
CA ARG A 281 27.57 7.93 -10.76
C ARG A 281 28.14 6.95 -11.80
N THR A 282 27.91 7.17 -13.09
CA THR A 282 28.54 6.41 -14.19
C THR A 282 29.87 7.02 -14.64
N SER A 283 30.12 8.27 -14.26
CA SER A 283 31.34 9.03 -14.57
C SER A 283 32.27 9.09 -13.36
N ALA A 284 33.57 9.21 -13.61
CA ALA A 284 34.56 9.48 -12.56
C ALA A 284 34.62 10.97 -12.17
N LYS A 285 33.87 11.85 -12.85
CA LYS A 285 33.85 13.28 -12.58
C LYS A 285 32.89 13.59 -11.42
N GLU A 286 33.43 14.19 -10.36
CA GLU A 286 32.63 14.74 -9.27
C GLU A 286 32.16 16.17 -9.62
N PRO A 287 30.98 16.59 -9.14
CA PRO A 287 30.51 17.95 -9.31
C PRO A 287 31.41 18.94 -8.56
N ALA A 288 31.52 20.17 -9.08
CA ALA A 288 32.37 21.20 -8.48
C ALA A 288 31.92 21.63 -7.07
N LEU A 289 30.62 21.52 -6.79
CA LEU A 289 29.98 21.83 -5.52
C LEU A 289 28.90 20.79 -5.24
N GLN A 290 28.65 20.51 -3.96
CA GLN A 290 27.52 19.68 -3.55
C GLN A 290 26.24 20.52 -3.56
N PRO A 291 25.19 20.13 -4.31
CA PRO A 291 23.93 20.84 -4.31
C PRO A 291 23.18 20.63 -2.98
N ILE A 292 22.63 21.71 -2.42
CA ILE A 292 21.96 21.69 -1.11
C ILE A 292 20.49 22.09 -1.24
N SER A 293 19.60 21.21 -0.78
CA SER A 293 18.16 21.47 -0.64
C SER A 293 17.84 21.77 0.83
N GLN A 294 17.47 23.01 1.13
CA GLN A 294 17.06 23.43 2.47
C GLN A 294 15.55 23.51 2.57
N ILE A 295 14.98 22.81 3.54
CA ILE A 295 13.56 22.58 3.64
C ILE A 295 13.05 23.15 4.96
N ILE A 296 12.30 24.24 4.88
CA ILE A 296 11.69 24.84 6.06
C ILE A 296 10.39 24.06 6.35
N VAL A 297 10.35 23.44 7.53
CA VAL A 297 9.20 22.64 7.98
C VAL A 297 8.58 23.31 9.19
N THR A 298 7.26 23.46 9.14
CA THR A 298 6.42 24.08 10.16
C THR A 298 5.36 23.09 10.66
N GLU A 299 4.66 23.49 11.71
CA GLU A 299 3.53 22.79 12.33
C GLU A 299 2.30 22.65 11.41
N GLU A 300 2.23 23.40 10.30
CA GLU A 300 1.02 23.55 9.49
C GLU A 300 0.72 22.35 8.57
N PHE A 301 1.70 21.49 8.27
CA PHE A 301 1.55 20.41 7.28
C PHE A 301 2.26 19.10 7.68
N PRO A 302 1.86 18.45 8.79
CA PRO A 302 2.55 17.27 9.29
C PRO A 302 2.52 16.07 8.33
N ASP A 303 1.43 15.85 7.58
CA ASP A 303 1.34 14.76 6.59
C ASP A 303 2.37 14.89 5.46
N ARG A 304 2.65 16.12 5.04
CA ARG A 304 3.68 16.40 4.03
C ARG A 304 5.08 16.12 4.59
N ALA A 305 5.29 16.42 5.86
CA ALA A 305 6.53 16.13 6.56
C ALA A 305 6.79 14.62 6.68
N VAL A 306 5.76 13.79 6.94
CA VAL A 306 5.89 12.32 6.95
C VAL A 306 6.42 11.81 5.61
N SER A 307 5.86 12.32 4.50
CA SER A 307 6.30 11.93 3.16
C SER A 307 7.75 12.33 2.85
N LEU A 308 8.27 13.38 3.50
CA LEU A 308 9.65 13.83 3.34
C LEU A 308 10.65 12.88 4.01
N LYS A 309 10.28 12.26 5.14
CA LYS A 309 11.16 11.37 5.91
C LYS A 309 11.76 10.26 5.04
N SER A 310 10.93 9.60 4.23
CA SER A 310 11.38 8.57 3.29
C SER A 310 12.40 9.07 2.27
N ILE A 311 12.28 10.33 1.81
CA ILE A 311 13.23 10.94 0.87
C ILE A 311 14.57 11.22 1.58
N LEU A 312 14.52 11.78 2.80
CA LEU A 312 15.72 12.08 3.59
C LEU A 312 16.53 10.82 3.90
N ASP A 313 15.85 9.74 4.28
CA ASP A 313 16.49 8.47 4.61
C ASP A 313 17.22 7.88 3.38
N ARG A 314 16.68 8.07 2.16
CA ARG A 314 17.31 7.64 0.90
C ARG A 314 18.48 8.53 0.47
N CYS A 315 18.47 9.81 0.82
CA CYS A 315 19.56 10.75 0.51
C CYS A 315 20.73 10.67 1.52
N GLY A 316 20.65 9.81 2.54
CA GLY A 316 21.68 9.71 3.58
C GLY A 316 21.80 11.00 4.42
N SER A 317 20.73 11.78 4.51
CA SER A 317 20.70 13.04 5.27
C SER A 317 20.99 12.81 6.76
N GLU A 318 21.61 13.79 7.40
CA GLU A 318 21.85 13.76 8.85
C GLU A 318 20.53 13.66 9.62
N LYS A 319 20.53 12.85 10.69
CA LYS A 319 19.35 12.67 11.53
C LYS A 319 19.02 13.95 12.27
N ASN A 320 17.80 14.45 12.09
CA ASN A 320 17.27 15.58 12.84
C ASN A 320 16.29 15.08 13.91
N ILE A 321 16.77 14.99 15.16
CA ILE A 321 15.98 14.47 16.29
C ILE A 321 14.67 15.25 16.49
N LYS A 322 14.68 16.58 16.29
CA LYS A 322 13.46 17.40 16.42
C LYS A 322 12.43 17.04 15.36
N PHE A 323 12.87 16.84 14.12
CA PHE A 323 12.02 16.40 13.02
C PHE A 323 11.49 14.98 13.28
N ASP A 324 12.36 14.04 13.67
CA ASP A 324 11.97 12.66 13.97
C ASP A 324 10.92 12.60 15.10
N ASN A 325 11.10 13.38 16.17
CA ASN A 325 10.13 13.50 17.26
C ASN A 325 8.80 14.12 16.81
N PHE A 326 8.84 15.13 15.94
CA PHE A 326 7.64 15.76 15.37
C PHE A 326 6.83 14.75 14.54
N ILE A 327 7.51 13.99 13.67
CA ILE A 327 6.87 12.92 12.87
C ILE A 327 6.30 11.82 13.76
N ALA A 328 7.07 11.35 14.75
CA ALA A 328 6.61 10.32 15.68
C ALA A 328 5.37 10.76 16.46
N GLY A 329 5.33 12.00 16.93
CA GLY A 329 4.16 12.57 17.60
C GLY A 329 2.93 12.62 16.70
N HIS A 330 3.07 13.07 15.45
CA HIS A 330 1.98 13.11 14.49
C HIS A 330 1.45 11.71 14.14
N LEU A 331 2.35 10.77 13.80
CA LEU A 331 1.98 9.38 13.51
C LEU A 331 1.28 8.74 14.71
N SER A 332 1.77 8.97 15.93
CA SER A 332 1.10 8.48 17.14
C SER A 332 -0.32 9.03 17.33
N ASN A 333 -0.61 10.24 16.84
CA ASN A 333 -1.96 10.80 16.89
C ASN A 333 -2.86 10.19 15.80
N LEU A 334 -2.33 9.99 14.59
CA LEU A 334 -3.04 9.31 13.50
C LEU A 334 -3.41 7.86 13.84
N GLU A 335 -2.58 7.20 14.63
CA GLU A 335 -2.82 5.86 15.16
C GLU A 335 -3.96 5.82 16.18
N LYS A 336 -4.27 6.97 16.83
CA LYS A 336 -5.35 7.13 17.82
C LYS A 336 -6.68 7.60 17.22
N ASP A 337 -6.74 7.73 15.91
CA ASP A 337 -7.94 8.14 15.18
C ASP A 337 -8.99 7.00 15.21
N PRO A 338 -10.14 7.21 15.87
CA PRO A 338 -11.17 6.18 15.99
C PRO A 338 -11.89 5.88 14.67
N ASP A 339 -11.81 6.78 13.69
CA ASP A 339 -12.45 6.58 12.38
C ASP A 339 -11.63 5.62 11.50
N LYS A 340 -10.40 5.28 11.92
CA LYS A 340 -9.54 4.34 11.21
C LYS A 340 -9.70 2.91 11.71
N GLU A 341 -9.86 2.00 10.75
CA GLU A 341 -9.86 0.58 11.03
C GLU A 341 -8.46 0.04 11.37
N LEU A 342 -8.43 -1.03 12.16
CA LEU A 342 -7.22 -1.80 12.42
C LEU A 342 -6.71 -2.44 11.13
N CYS A 343 -5.41 -2.35 10.88
CA CYS A 343 -4.76 -2.81 9.65
C CYS A 343 -5.14 -4.27 9.28
N PRO A 344 -5.72 -4.53 8.10
CA PRO A 344 -6.12 -5.88 7.69
C PRO A 344 -4.97 -6.89 7.62
N PHE A 345 -3.77 -6.44 7.24
CA PHE A 345 -2.56 -7.28 7.23
C PHE A 345 -2.11 -7.63 8.65
N LEU A 346 -2.24 -6.69 9.59
CA LEU A 346 -1.97 -6.95 11.00
C LEU A 346 -2.97 -7.98 11.54
N LYS A 347 -4.26 -7.84 11.22
CA LYS A 347 -5.32 -8.80 11.58
C LYS A 347 -5.08 -10.19 11.00
N SER A 348 -4.59 -10.29 9.76
CA SER A 348 -4.45 -11.57 9.04
C SER A 348 -3.12 -12.28 9.26
N PHE A 349 -2.04 -11.51 9.51
CA PHE A 349 -0.67 -12.04 9.52
C PHE A 349 0.14 -11.63 10.76
N GLY A 350 -0.39 -10.76 11.61
CA GLY A 350 0.30 -10.27 12.81
C GLY A 350 1.37 -9.22 12.51
N LYS A 351 1.45 -8.75 11.26
CA LYS A 351 2.36 -7.68 10.82
C LYS A 351 1.79 -6.90 9.65
N CYS A 352 2.03 -5.60 9.62
CA CYS A 352 1.75 -4.78 8.44
C CYS A 352 2.88 -4.91 7.41
N VAL A 353 2.50 -4.97 6.15
CA VAL A 353 3.42 -5.05 5.00
C VAL A 353 4.03 -3.68 4.68
N TYR A 354 3.26 -2.61 4.94
CA TYR A 354 3.59 -1.25 4.53
C TYR A 354 3.56 -0.28 5.73
N PRO A 355 4.31 -0.53 6.81
CA PRO A 355 4.15 0.21 8.07
C PRO A 355 4.38 1.72 7.93
N THR A 356 5.17 2.16 6.95
CA THR A 356 5.48 3.59 6.74
C THR A 356 4.44 4.34 5.90
N THR A 357 3.60 3.63 5.15
CA THR A 357 2.61 4.23 4.23
C THR A 357 1.19 3.71 4.45
N CYS A 358 0.98 2.85 5.45
CA CYS A 358 -0.32 2.30 5.76
C CYS A 358 -1.22 3.40 6.35
N LYS A 359 -2.46 3.44 5.87
CA LYS A 359 -3.47 4.43 6.30
C LYS A 359 -4.31 3.93 7.48
N CYS A 360 -4.23 2.64 7.80
CA CYS A 360 -4.92 2.01 8.91
C CYS A 360 -4.12 2.18 10.20
N ARG A 361 -4.77 1.98 11.34
CA ARG A 361 -4.07 1.93 12.63
C ARG A 361 -3.43 0.56 12.88
N HIS A 362 -2.39 0.56 13.67
CA HIS A 362 -1.59 -0.57 14.15
C HIS A 362 -1.56 -0.64 15.68
N ILE A 363 -2.26 0.26 16.36
CA ILE A 363 -2.51 0.18 17.80
C ILE A 363 -3.97 -0.17 18.06
N LEU A 364 -4.22 -0.74 19.23
CA LEU A 364 -5.56 -0.97 19.72
C LEU A 364 -6.06 0.29 20.43
N LEU A 365 -7.34 0.58 20.24
CA LEU A 365 -8.09 1.61 20.94
C LEU A 365 -9.10 0.88 21.83
N PRO A 366 -8.82 0.68 23.13
CA PRO A 366 -9.65 -0.15 23.99
C PRO A 366 -11.13 0.22 23.94
N ASP A 367 -11.47 1.51 23.93
CA ASP A 367 -12.87 1.97 23.87
C ASP A 367 -13.62 1.60 22.58
N GLN A 368 -12.92 1.29 21.49
CA GLN A 368 -13.49 0.88 20.21
C GLN A 368 -13.33 -0.62 19.98
N ASP A 369 -12.15 -1.17 20.25
CA ASP A 369 -11.80 -2.57 19.98
C ASP A 369 -12.36 -3.55 21.01
N SER A 370 -12.59 -3.09 22.25
CA SER A 370 -13.30 -3.90 23.26
C SER A 370 -14.82 -3.89 23.05
N LYS A 371 -15.35 -2.92 22.28
CA LYS A 371 -16.78 -2.78 22.02
C LYS A 371 -17.13 -3.46 20.70
N SER A 372 -18.03 -4.42 20.75
CA SER A 372 -18.67 -5.00 19.57
C SER A 372 -19.64 -3.98 18.95
N GLY A 373 -19.16 -3.17 18.00
CA GLY A 373 -19.99 -2.25 17.19
C GLY A 373 -20.48 -0.99 17.93
N LEU A 374 -20.61 0.12 17.18
CA LEU A 374 -21.31 1.32 17.66
C LEU A 374 -22.82 1.02 17.55
N HIS A 375 -23.49 0.95 18.69
CA HIS A 375 -24.85 0.43 18.90
C HIS A 375 -24.95 -1.11 18.96
N CYS A 376 -24.94 -1.62 20.21
CA CYS A 376 -25.76 -2.73 20.75
C CYS A 376 -25.10 -4.05 21.23
N HIS A 377 -25.91 -4.70 22.07
CA HIS A 377 -25.74 -5.75 23.07
C HIS A 377 -25.35 -7.18 22.59
N ASN A 378 -24.68 -7.36 21.44
CA ASN A 378 -24.17 -8.68 21.06
C ASN A 378 -22.65 -8.76 21.20
N THR A 379 -22.21 -9.18 22.39
CA THR A 379 -20.82 -9.58 22.59
C THR A 379 -20.56 -10.89 21.87
N LEU A 380 -19.65 -10.87 20.90
CA LEU A 380 -19.16 -12.09 20.28
C LEU A 380 -18.55 -13.02 21.36
N PRO A 381 -18.75 -14.35 21.27
CA PRO A 381 -18.16 -15.26 22.23
C PRO A 381 -16.63 -15.14 22.22
N SER A 382 -16.04 -15.03 23.40
CA SER A 382 -14.59 -14.81 23.56
C SER A 382 -13.77 -16.11 23.61
N SER A 383 -14.44 -17.25 23.82
CA SER A 383 -13.84 -18.58 23.89
C SER A 383 -14.88 -19.65 23.57
N GLY A 384 -14.43 -20.88 23.35
CA GLY A 384 -15.30 -22.00 22.99
C GLY A 384 -15.09 -22.45 21.56
N GLU A 385 -16.02 -23.27 21.11
CA GLU A 385 -16.15 -23.71 19.73
C GLU A 385 -17.34 -23.00 19.10
N ILE A 386 -17.18 -22.55 17.85
CA ILE A 386 -18.24 -21.89 17.11
C ILE A 386 -18.45 -22.54 15.77
N LYS A 387 -19.71 -22.81 15.45
CA LYS A 387 -20.17 -23.23 14.14
C LYS A 387 -20.61 -22.01 13.36
N ILE A 388 -20.11 -21.87 12.14
CA ILE A 388 -20.34 -20.73 11.25
C ILE A 388 -20.77 -21.20 9.87
N LYS A 389 -21.47 -20.33 9.15
CA LYS A 389 -21.73 -20.45 7.72
C LYS A 389 -21.08 -19.28 7.02
N ILE A 390 -20.09 -19.53 6.16
CA ILE A 390 -19.44 -18.46 5.37
C ILE A 390 -20.46 -17.94 4.35
N ILE A 391 -20.58 -16.62 4.27
CA ILE A 391 -21.51 -15.91 3.36
C ILE A 391 -20.77 -15.07 2.33
N ASN A 392 -19.54 -14.65 2.64
CA ASN A 392 -18.68 -13.94 1.71
C ASN A 392 -17.21 -14.26 1.97
N VAL A 393 -16.46 -14.60 0.92
CA VAL A 393 -15.01 -14.83 0.98
C VAL A 393 -14.32 -13.55 0.52
N LYS A 394 -13.61 -12.85 1.41
CA LYS A 394 -12.79 -11.70 1.01
C LYS A 394 -11.46 -12.15 0.42
N ASN A 395 -10.84 -13.16 1.01
CA ASN A 395 -9.71 -13.91 0.47
C ASN A 395 -9.53 -15.23 1.24
N THR A 396 -8.48 -15.98 0.89
CA THR A 396 -8.12 -17.32 1.41
C THR A 396 -8.07 -17.41 2.94
N SER A 397 -7.84 -16.32 3.69
CA SER A 397 -7.81 -16.34 5.16
C SER A 397 -8.77 -15.36 5.84
N HIS A 398 -9.65 -14.69 5.09
CA HIS A 398 -10.53 -13.63 5.59
C HIS A 398 -11.94 -13.78 4.98
N TYR A 399 -12.94 -13.93 5.86
CA TYR A 399 -14.32 -14.22 5.50
C TYR A 399 -15.30 -13.34 6.26
N TYR A 400 -16.52 -13.22 5.75
CA TYR A 400 -17.69 -12.90 6.55
C TYR A 400 -18.57 -14.14 6.68
N CYS A 401 -19.21 -14.28 7.84
CA CYS A 401 -20.04 -15.43 8.15
C CYS A 401 -21.28 -15.07 8.98
N HIS A 402 -22.26 -15.95 8.96
CA HIS A 402 -23.31 -16.00 9.97
C HIS A 402 -22.92 -17.01 11.06
N LEU A 403 -23.16 -16.64 12.31
CA LEU A 403 -22.99 -17.55 13.43
C LEU A 403 -24.16 -18.54 13.49
N VAL A 404 -23.86 -19.83 13.65
CA VAL A 404 -24.86 -20.90 13.68
C VAL A 404 -25.10 -21.37 15.10
N GLU A 405 -24.03 -21.78 15.79
CA GLU A 405 -24.11 -22.35 17.13
C GLU A 405 -22.80 -22.07 17.86
N HIS A 406 -22.88 -21.69 19.13
CA HIS A 406 -21.72 -21.56 20.01
C HIS A 406 -21.77 -22.60 21.11
N ARG A 407 -20.61 -23.21 21.39
CA ARG A 407 -20.41 -24.15 22.50
C ARG A 407 -19.34 -23.59 23.42
N SER A 408 -19.73 -23.19 24.61
CA SER A 408 -18.82 -22.65 25.61
C SER A 408 -17.95 -23.74 26.24
N TYR A 409 -16.69 -23.40 26.56
CA TYR A 409 -15.78 -24.32 27.26
C TYR A 409 -16.11 -24.46 28.76
N LEU A 410 -16.76 -23.46 29.36
CA LEU A 410 -16.95 -23.40 30.81
C LEU A 410 -18.08 -24.33 31.28
N ASP A 411 -19.15 -24.41 30.51
CA ASP A 411 -20.40 -25.06 30.88
C ASP A 411 -20.89 -26.08 29.82
N ALA A 412 -20.19 -26.20 28.68
CA ALA A 412 -20.53 -27.05 27.55
C ALA A 412 -21.94 -26.82 26.97
N VAL A 413 -22.57 -25.68 27.30
CA VAL A 413 -23.89 -25.30 26.79
C VAL A 413 -23.78 -24.95 25.31
N ARG A 414 -24.76 -25.42 24.53
CA ARG A 414 -24.92 -25.07 23.12
C ARG A 414 -25.98 -24.00 22.97
N THR A 415 -25.59 -22.88 22.36
CA THR A 415 -26.47 -21.75 22.09
C THR A 415 -26.68 -21.65 20.59
N ASP A 416 -27.93 -21.71 20.14
CA ASP A 416 -28.30 -21.43 18.75
C ASP A 416 -28.27 -19.93 18.49
N LEU A 417 -27.47 -19.51 17.51
CA LEU A 417 -27.25 -18.09 17.20
C LEU A 417 -28.01 -17.64 15.94
N ARG A 418 -28.74 -18.54 15.27
CA ARG A 418 -29.45 -18.24 14.01
C ARG A 418 -30.70 -17.39 14.19
N ILE A 419 -31.30 -17.45 15.38
CA ILE A 419 -32.65 -16.93 15.65
C ILE A 419 -32.71 -15.43 15.34
N GLN A 420 -31.67 -14.67 15.70
CA GLN A 420 -31.68 -13.22 15.51
C GLN A 420 -31.66 -12.83 14.03
N TYR A 421 -30.78 -13.43 13.22
CA TYR A 421 -30.73 -13.17 11.79
C TYR A 421 -32.03 -13.61 11.08
N GLN A 422 -32.57 -14.78 11.42
CA GLN A 422 -33.84 -15.25 10.87
C GLN A 422 -35.00 -14.29 11.19
N LYS A 423 -35.04 -13.79 12.43
CA LYS A 423 -36.03 -12.79 12.83
C LYS A 423 -35.85 -11.48 12.07
N LEU A 424 -34.62 -10.98 11.94
CA LEU A 424 -34.32 -9.76 11.18
C LEU A 424 -34.82 -9.86 9.73
N VAL A 425 -34.52 -10.97 9.04
CA VAL A 425 -34.96 -11.18 7.66
C VAL A 425 -36.49 -11.17 7.56
N LEU A 426 -37.18 -11.86 8.48
CA LEU A 426 -38.64 -11.86 8.52
C LEU A 426 -39.23 -10.47 8.81
N ASP A 427 -38.67 -9.75 9.78
CA ASP A 427 -39.12 -8.41 10.18
C ASP A 427 -38.93 -7.40 9.02
N MET A 428 -37.80 -7.48 8.30
CA MET A 428 -37.55 -6.68 7.09
C MET A 428 -38.58 -6.97 6.00
N LEU A 429 -38.81 -8.26 5.70
CA LEU A 429 -39.78 -8.68 4.67
C LEU A 429 -41.20 -8.22 5.01
N MET A 430 -41.63 -8.36 6.27
CA MET A 430 -42.95 -7.92 6.73
C MET A 430 -43.09 -6.39 6.71
N TYR A 431 -42.02 -5.66 7.01
CA TYR A 431 -42.04 -4.20 6.97
C TYR A 431 -42.20 -3.69 5.53
N TYR A 432 -41.37 -4.18 4.61
CA TYR A 432 -41.39 -3.74 3.21
C TYR A 432 -42.46 -4.43 2.35
N SER A 433 -43.27 -5.33 2.91
CA SER A 433 -44.45 -5.83 2.19
C SER A 433 -45.54 -4.76 2.01
N LYS A 434 -45.42 -3.61 2.69
CA LYS A 434 -46.32 -2.45 2.57
C LYS A 434 -45.67 -1.40 1.67
N GLU A 435 -46.31 -1.07 0.55
CA GLU A 435 -45.81 -0.04 -0.39
C GLU A 435 -45.59 1.33 0.28
N SER A 436 -46.38 1.67 1.31
CA SER A 436 -46.21 2.91 2.07
C SER A 436 -44.84 3.06 2.75
N ASN A 437 -44.12 1.95 2.92
CA ASN A 437 -42.82 1.91 3.58
C ASN A 437 -41.63 2.04 2.61
N HIS A 438 -41.88 2.14 1.30
CA HIS A 438 -40.85 2.24 0.26
C HIS A 438 -40.35 3.69 0.07
N ALA A 439 -40.22 4.44 1.16
CA ALA A 439 -39.76 5.82 1.10
C ALA A 439 -38.29 5.86 0.65
N PRO A 440 -37.92 6.65 -0.37
CA PRO A 440 -36.55 6.72 -0.86
C PRO A 440 -35.61 7.31 0.20
N PHE A 441 -34.39 6.79 0.25
CA PHE A 441 -33.30 7.35 1.06
C PHE A 441 -32.34 8.14 0.18
N VAL A 442 -32.16 9.42 0.49
CA VAL A 442 -31.19 10.30 -0.18
C VAL A 442 -30.06 10.58 0.80
N PRO A 443 -28.83 10.10 0.53
CA PRO A 443 -27.70 10.38 1.40
C PRO A 443 -27.30 11.85 1.25
N ASP A 444 -27.49 12.65 2.31
CA ASP A 444 -27.21 14.09 2.28
C ASP A 444 -25.72 14.42 2.54
N THR A 445 -24.97 13.51 3.17
CA THR A 445 -23.50 13.57 3.44
C THR A 445 -22.93 12.15 3.68
N PHE A 446 -21.61 12.01 3.87
CA PHE A 446 -21.03 10.79 4.47
C PHE A 446 -21.53 10.68 5.92
N SER A 447 -22.69 10.02 6.11
CA SER A 447 -23.25 9.72 7.43
C SER A 447 -23.10 8.24 7.73
N ASP A 448 -23.00 7.90 9.01
CA ASP A 448 -23.02 6.51 9.49
C ASP A 448 -24.44 5.90 9.52
N GLU A 449 -25.40 6.56 8.90
CA GLU A 449 -26.79 6.14 8.87
C GLU A 449 -26.97 4.90 7.98
N LEU A 450 -27.69 3.91 8.51
CA LEU A 450 -28.07 2.73 7.75
C LEU A 450 -29.31 3.02 6.90
N CYS A 451 -29.32 2.47 5.69
CA CYS A 451 -30.48 2.45 4.83
C CYS A 451 -30.76 1.03 4.34
N THR A 452 -31.81 0.87 3.55
CA THR A 452 -32.19 -0.42 2.96
C THR A 452 -31.89 -0.43 1.48
N LEU A 453 -31.23 -1.49 1.01
CA LEU A 453 -31.09 -1.82 -0.40
C LEU A 453 -32.18 -2.83 -0.79
N GLN A 454 -32.89 -2.56 -1.88
CA GLN A 454 -33.72 -3.55 -2.56
C GLN A 454 -32.97 -4.12 -3.78
N ASP A 455 -32.85 -5.45 -3.84
CA ASP A 455 -32.27 -6.12 -5.01
C ASP A 455 -33.30 -6.37 -6.13
N LYS A 456 -32.88 -7.03 -7.20
CA LYS A 456 -33.73 -7.34 -8.36
C LYS A 456 -34.80 -8.39 -8.04
N ASP A 457 -34.56 -9.22 -7.04
CA ASP A 457 -35.41 -10.34 -6.63
C ASP A 457 -36.35 -9.95 -5.48
N GLN A 458 -36.47 -8.64 -5.19
CA GLN A 458 -37.31 -8.07 -4.13
C GLN A 458 -36.88 -8.47 -2.71
N ASN A 459 -35.61 -8.82 -2.52
CA ASN A 459 -35.01 -8.96 -1.20
C ASN A 459 -34.53 -7.61 -0.68
N TYR A 460 -34.56 -7.46 0.64
CA TYR A 460 -34.19 -6.23 1.33
C TYR A 460 -32.98 -6.46 2.23
N TYR A 461 -32.00 -5.59 2.13
CA TYR A 461 -30.74 -5.68 2.87
C TYR A 461 -30.47 -4.38 3.62
N ARG A 462 -30.01 -4.48 4.87
CA ARG A 462 -29.49 -3.30 5.56
C ARG A 462 -28.11 -2.98 4.99
N VAL A 463 -27.90 -1.72 4.62
CA VAL A 463 -26.66 -1.28 4.00
C VAL A 463 -26.16 0.01 4.62
N LYS A 464 -24.84 0.16 4.62
CA LYS A 464 -24.15 1.42 4.92
C LYS A 464 -23.57 2.00 3.62
N VAL A 465 -23.79 3.28 3.38
CA VAL A 465 -23.18 3.96 2.22
C VAL A 465 -21.71 4.23 2.52
N LEU A 466 -20.82 3.71 1.67
CA LEU A 466 -19.38 3.87 1.80
C LEU A 466 -18.85 5.05 0.98
N GLU A 467 -19.28 5.19 -0.26
CA GLU A 467 -18.79 6.21 -1.20
C GLU A 467 -19.90 6.68 -2.15
N ILE A 468 -19.83 7.95 -2.56
CA ILE A 468 -20.73 8.55 -3.55
C ILE A 468 -19.89 8.92 -4.78
N ASP A 469 -20.12 8.24 -5.91
CA ASP A 469 -19.47 8.58 -7.17
C ASP A 469 -20.31 9.60 -7.95
N LEU A 470 -19.95 10.87 -7.78
CA LEU A 470 -20.57 12.00 -8.45
C LEU A 470 -20.05 12.24 -9.89
N LYS A 471 -19.06 11.46 -10.37
CA LYS A 471 -18.41 11.69 -11.67
C LYS A 471 -19.15 11.09 -12.86
N SER A 472 -20.14 10.23 -12.61
CA SER A 472 -20.98 9.62 -13.64
C SER A 472 -21.92 10.65 -14.26
N CYS A 473 -21.77 10.93 -15.56
CA CYS A 473 -22.56 11.93 -16.29
C CYS A 473 -24.04 11.55 -16.50
N TYR A 474 -24.48 10.35 -16.09
CA TYR A 474 -25.79 9.82 -16.44
C TYR A 474 -26.66 9.38 -15.25
N ARG A 475 -26.08 8.87 -14.16
CA ARG A 475 -26.73 8.61 -12.85
C ARG A 475 -25.68 8.54 -11.74
N HIS A 476 -25.93 9.17 -10.61
CA HIS A 476 -25.09 8.99 -9.40
C HIS A 476 -25.03 7.49 -9.03
N GLN A 477 -23.82 6.98 -8.80
CA GLN A 477 -23.61 5.62 -8.29
C GLN A 477 -23.15 5.69 -6.84
N TYR A 478 -23.63 4.75 -6.05
CA TYR A 478 -23.32 4.65 -4.63
C TYR A 478 -22.62 3.32 -4.39
N LYS A 479 -21.51 3.35 -3.67
CA LYS A 479 -20.88 2.14 -3.15
C LYS A 479 -21.44 1.87 -1.76
N VAL A 480 -22.02 0.71 -1.56
CA VAL A 480 -22.66 0.32 -0.28
C VAL A 480 -22.05 -0.96 0.27
N TRP A 481 -22.09 -1.12 1.59
CA TRP A 481 -21.72 -2.34 2.30
C TRP A 481 -22.94 -2.95 2.97
N LEU A 482 -23.26 -4.19 2.63
CA LEU A 482 -24.36 -4.95 3.22
C LEU A 482 -23.92 -5.44 4.59
N VAL A 483 -24.44 -4.84 5.65
CA VAL A 483 -23.95 -5.05 7.03
C VAL A 483 -24.27 -6.45 7.58
N ASP A 484 -25.20 -7.16 6.95
CA ASP A 484 -25.61 -8.52 7.30
C ASP A 484 -25.08 -9.61 6.37
N ASP A 485 -24.45 -9.21 5.26
CA ASP A 485 -23.86 -10.11 4.25
C ASP A 485 -22.34 -9.96 4.10
N GLY A 486 -21.78 -8.83 4.54
CA GLY A 486 -20.35 -8.51 4.39
C GLY A 486 -19.91 -8.21 2.95
N ARG A 487 -20.86 -8.11 1.99
CA ARG A 487 -20.61 -7.82 0.57
C ARG A 487 -20.63 -6.32 0.30
N GLU A 488 -19.84 -5.90 -0.68
CA GLU A 488 -19.86 -4.53 -1.20
C GLU A 488 -20.52 -4.52 -2.57
N GLU A 489 -21.43 -3.57 -2.82
CA GLU A 489 -22.14 -3.44 -4.08
C GLU A 489 -22.16 -2.00 -4.60
N LYS A 490 -22.28 -1.85 -5.93
CA LYS A 490 -22.55 -0.57 -6.58
C LYS A 490 -24.01 -0.50 -6.94
N VAL A 491 -24.70 0.53 -6.46
CA VAL A 491 -26.15 0.67 -6.56
C VAL A 491 -26.54 2.07 -7.02
N THR A 492 -27.78 2.23 -7.45
CA THR A 492 -28.38 3.51 -7.81
C THR A 492 -29.37 3.98 -6.75
N LEU A 493 -29.67 5.29 -6.74
CA LEU A 493 -30.52 5.91 -5.73
C LEU A 493 -31.93 5.29 -5.64
N ASP A 494 -32.48 4.84 -6.77
CA ASP A 494 -33.79 4.18 -6.85
C ASP A 494 -33.85 2.84 -6.12
N GLN A 495 -32.71 2.26 -5.76
CA GLN A 495 -32.62 1.02 -4.99
C GLN A 495 -32.53 1.25 -3.48
N LEU A 496 -32.36 2.51 -3.05
CA LEU A 496 -32.14 2.87 -1.65
C LEU A 496 -33.41 3.40 -0.98
N MET A 497 -33.79 2.78 0.13
CA MET A 497 -34.98 3.10 0.91
C MET A 497 -34.61 3.44 2.36
N LYS A 498 -35.45 4.21 3.03
CA LYS A 498 -35.27 4.52 4.46
C LYS A 498 -35.42 3.26 5.30
N LEU A 499 -34.54 3.07 6.27
CA LEU A 499 -34.59 1.98 7.24
C LEU A 499 -35.30 2.50 8.53
N PRO A 500 -36.31 1.78 9.06
CA PRO A 500 -36.91 2.15 10.34
C PRO A 500 -35.93 1.97 11.49
N GLN A 501 -36.02 2.84 12.50
CA GLN A 501 -35.06 2.91 13.61
C GLN A 501 -34.95 1.57 14.36
N GLU A 502 -36.06 0.86 14.55
CA GLU A 502 -36.09 -0.42 15.25
C GLU A 502 -35.24 -1.50 14.56
N LEU A 503 -35.14 -1.44 13.23
CA LEU A 503 -34.30 -2.35 12.44
C LEU A 503 -32.87 -1.82 12.31
N ALA A 504 -32.65 -0.52 12.44
CA ALA A 504 -31.33 0.09 12.46
C ALA A 504 -30.56 -0.24 13.76
N GLU A 505 -31.26 -0.42 14.88
CA GLU A 505 -30.68 -0.73 16.19
C GLU A 505 -30.25 -2.20 16.37
N ILE A 506 -30.63 -3.09 15.45
CA ILE A 506 -30.25 -4.52 15.48
C ILE A 506 -28.73 -4.63 15.15
N PRO A 507 -27.94 -5.45 15.86
CA PRO A 507 -26.52 -5.60 15.55
C PRO A 507 -26.30 -6.15 14.15
N PHE A 508 -25.15 -5.86 13.55
CA PHE A 508 -24.75 -6.45 12.28
C PHE A 508 -24.66 -7.97 12.42
N GLN A 509 -25.25 -8.68 11.46
CA GLN A 509 -25.32 -10.13 11.49
C GLN A 509 -24.15 -10.79 10.73
N ALA A 510 -23.45 -10.05 9.87
CA ALA A 510 -22.20 -10.50 9.27
C ALA A 510 -21.05 -10.34 10.29
N VAL A 511 -20.46 -11.47 10.66
CA VAL A 511 -19.28 -11.51 11.54
C VAL A 511 -18.05 -11.75 10.71
N GLU A 512 -17.05 -10.89 10.87
CA GLU A 512 -15.76 -11.04 10.22
C GLU A 512 -14.97 -12.17 10.88
N VAL A 513 -14.38 -13.05 10.08
CA VAL A 513 -13.60 -14.19 10.54
C VAL A 513 -12.24 -14.19 9.86
N ILE A 514 -11.19 -14.33 10.68
CA ILE A 514 -9.81 -14.53 10.24
C ILE A 514 -9.38 -15.96 10.57
N LEU A 515 -8.89 -16.69 9.56
CA LEU A 515 -8.26 -18.00 9.75
C LEU A 515 -6.84 -17.83 10.29
N CYS A 516 -6.56 -18.37 11.47
CA CYS A 516 -5.28 -18.13 12.13
C CYS A 516 -4.12 -19.00 11.63
N ASN A 517 -2.90 -18.49 11.86
CA ASN A 517 -1.63 -19.21 11.79
C ASN A 517 -1.31 -19.74 10.38
N ILE A 518 -1.74 -18.99 9.37
CA ILE A 518 -1.52 -19.30 7.96
C ILE A 518 -1.08 -18.02 7.24
N LYS A 519 -0.24 -18.18 6.20
CA LYS A 519 0.16 -17.09 5.29
C LYS A 519 0.43 -17.66 3.90
N PRO A 520 0.43 -16.82 2.85
CA PRO A 520 0.85 -17.24 1.51
C PRO A 520 2.25 -17.85 1.50
N MET A 521 2.52 -18.67 0.48
CA MET A 521 3.86 -19.20 0.21
C MET A 521 4.87 -18.10 -0.11
N ASP A 522 6.16 -18.45 -0.05
CA ASP A 522 7.28 -17.58 -0.48
C ASP A 522 7.35 -16.23 0.24
N ASP A 523 6.83 -16.21 1.47
CA ASP A 523 6.65 -15.01 2.28
C ASP A 523 5.82 -13.92 1.59
N ASP A 524 5.02 -14.25 0.58
CA ASP A 524 4.10 -13.32 -0.05
C ASP A 524 3.04 -12.85 0.97
N PHE A 525 2.46 -11.69 0.70
CA PHE A 525 1.49 -11.05 1.58
C PHE A 525 0.08 -11.04 1.02
N GLU A 526 -0.05 -11.42 -0.25
CA GLU A 526 -1.32 -11.53 -0.94
C GLU A 526 -1.58 -12.98 -1.29
N TRP A 527 -2.84 -13.37 -1.20
CA TRP A 527 -3.27 -14.67 -1.65
C TRP A 527 -3.39 -14.71 -3.18
N THR A 528 -3.12 -15.86 -3.75
CA THR A 528 -3.39 -16.12 -5.16
C THR A 528 -4.87 -16.29 -5.42
N VAL A 529 -5.30 -15.97 -6.64
CA VAL A 529 -6.65 -16.24 -7.11
C VAL A 529 -6.97 -17.73 -7.03
N GLU A 530 -6.01 -18.58 -7.37
CA GLU A 530 -6.14 -20.04 -7.32
C GLU A 530 -6.43 -20.52 -5.90
N ALA A 531 -5.74 -19.96 -4.89
CA ALA A 531 -6.00 -20.25 -3.48
C ALA A 531 -7.38 -19.72 -3.04
N ASP A 532 -7.75 -18.50 -3.45
CA ASP A 532 -9.05 -17.91 -3.14
C ASP A 532 -10.20 -18.75 -3.73
N THR A 533 -10.11 -19.09 -5.02
CA THR A 533 -11.06 -19.96 -5.72
C THR A 533 -11.09 -21.36 -5.13
N PHE A 534 -9.94 -21.94 -4.83
CA PHE A 534 -9.86 -23.26 -4.18
C PHE A 534 -10.59 -23.26 -2.84
N VAL A 535 -10.38 -22.24 -2.00
CA VAL A 535 -11.08 -22.16 -0.70
C VAL A 535 -12.57 -21.94 -0.89
N ASP A 536 -12.97 -21.07 -1.83
CA ASP A 536 -14.39 -20.83 -2.13
C ASP A 536 -15.10 -22.14 -2.55
N GLU A 537 -14.51 -22.90 -3.47
CA GLU A 537 -15.01 -24.23 -3.87
C GLU A 537 -14.99 -25.24 -2.71
N LEU A 538 -13.92 -25.24 -1.92
CA LEU A 538 -13.73 -26.18 -0.80
C LEU A 538 -14.80 -26.01 0.27
N ILE A 539 -15.23 -24.77 0.54
CA ILE A 539 -16.17 -24.43 1.61
C ILE A 539 -17.61 -24.26 1.13
N ASN A 540 -17.85 -24.20 -0.19
CA ASN A 540 -19.17 -23.96 -0.75
C ASN A 540 -20.21 -24.94 -0.18
N GLY A 541 -21.32 -24.40 0.33
CA GLY A 541 -22.42 -25.16 0.92
C GLY A 541 -22.14 -25.80 2.28
N LYS A 542 -20.94 -25.63 2.86
CA LYS A 542 -20.56 -26.27 4.13
C LYS A 542 -20.72 -25.33 5.32
N GLN A 543 -21.08 -25.90 6.46
CA GLN A 543 -20.92 -25.26 7.76
C GLN A 543 -19.58 -25.67 8.35
N LEU A 544 -18.86 -24.71 8.91
CA LEU A 544 -17.53 -24.90 9.46
C LEU A 544 -17.58 -24.73 10.98
N ILE A 545 -16.74 -25.49 11.66
CA ILE A 545 -16.54 -25.44 13.08
C ILE A 545 -15.11 -24.96 13.33
N GLY A 546 -14.95 -24.01 14.25
CA GLY A 546 -13.64 -23.55 14.67
C GLY A 546 -13.56 -23.20 16.14
N GLN A 547 -12.36 -23.32 16.69
CA GLN A 547 -12.09 -22.85 18.05
C GLN A 547 -11.82 -21.35 18.02
N ILE A 548 -12.43 -20.63 18.95
CA ILE A 548 -12.23 -19.20 19.12
C ILE A 548 -10.87 -18.98 19.79
N MET A 549 -9.94 -18.42 19.02
CA MET A 549 -8.61 -18.03 19.49
C MET A 549 -8.60 -16.62 20.06
N MET A 550 -9.40 -15.73 19.49
CA MET A 550 -9.56 -14.35 19.93
C MET A 550 -10.87 -13.78 19.39
N SER A 551 -11.44 -12.85 20.13
CA SER A 551 -12.58 -12.02 19.71
C SER A 551 -12.22 -10.56 19.99
N MET A 552 -12.43 -9.69 19.02
CA MET A 552 -12.17 -8.25 19.14
C MET A 552 -13.12 -7.49 18.22
N GLY A 553 -13.84 -6.51 18.76
CA GLY A 553 -14.90 -5.81 18.02
C GLY A 553 -15.91 -6.77 17.41
N SER A 554 -16.03 -6.74 16.07
CA SER A 554 -16.88 -7.61 15.25
C SER A 554 -16.09 -8.74 14.55
N THR A 555 -14.84 -8.99 14.96
CA THR A 555 -13.94 -9.95 14.34
C THR A 555 -13.66 -11.15 15.25
N LEU A 556 -13.73 -12.36 14.68
CA LEU A 556 -13.32 -13.61 15.31
C LEU A 556 -12.07 -14.17 14.64
N TRP A 557 -11.12 -14.61 15.46
CA TRP A 557 -9.94 -15.36 15.02
C TRP A 557 -10.16 -16.84 15.32
N LEU A 558 -10.25 -17.66 14.28
CA LEU A 558 -10.61 -19.07 14.39
C LEU A 558 -9.48 -19.99 13.94
N SER A 559 -9.21 -21.04 14.72
CA SER A 559 -8.27 -22.10 14.31
C SER A 559 -8.46 -23.41 15.10
N PRO A 560 -8.52 -24.57 14.42
CA PRO A 560 -8.66 -24.73 12.97
C PRO A 560 -10.07 -24.32 12.52
N LEU A 561 -10.28 -24.21 11.21
CA LEU A 561 -11.62 -24.19 10.59
C LEU A 561 -11.83 -25.50 9.82
N VAL A 562 -12.80 -26.28 10.25
CA VAL A 562 -13.06 -27.63 9.74
C VAL A 562 -14.54 -27.87 9.43
N HIS A 563 -14.82 -28.64 8.39
CA HIS A 563 -16.12 -29.25 8.18
C HIS A 563 -16.12 -30.64 8.84
N GLN A 564 -17.14 -30.92 9.65
CA GLN A 564 -17.33 -32.22 10.29
C GLN A 564 -18.55 -32.93 9.74
N ILE A 565 -18.41 -34.23 9.51
CA ILE A 565 -19.49 -35.14 9.14
C ILE A 565 -19.71 -36.15 10.26
N GLN A 566 -20.96 -36.60 10.43
CA GLN A 566 -21.26 -37.73 11.32
C GLN A 566 -21.10 -39.02 10.54
N VAL A 567 -20.29 -39.94 11.07
CA VAL A 567 -20.08 -41.27 10.51
C VAL A 567 -20.65 -42.30 11.46
N ASP A 568 -21.52 -43.17 10.94
CA ASP A 568 -22.18 -44.20 11.73
C ASP A 568 -21.15 -45.09 12.45
N GLY A 569 -21.32 -45.26 13.76
CA GLY A 569 -20.45 -46.06 14.61
C GLY A 569 -19.11 -45.40 15.01
N VAL A 570 -18.73 -44.26 14.42
CA VAL A 570 -17.47 -43.54 14.73
C VAL A 570 -17.72 -42.18 15.37
N GLY A 571 -18.85 -41.54 15.06
CA GLY A 571 -19.19 -40.20 15.54
C GLY A 571 -18.73 -39.10 14.59
N ALA A 572 -18.47 -37.90 15.12
CA ALA A 572 -18.06 -36.74 14.33
C ALA A 572 -16.61 -36.90 13.84
N VAL A 573 -16.40 -36.85 12.53
CA VAL A 573 -15.09 -36.92 11.89
C VAL A 573 -14.85 -35.64 11.09
N ASN A 574 -13.61 -35.13 11.11
CA ASN A 574 -13.21 -34.01 10.27
C ASN A 574 -13.11 -34.48 8.81
N ASP A 575 -13.99 -33.99 7.96
CA ASP A 575 -14.00 -34.26 6.52
C ASP A 575 -13.03 -33.32 5.80
N VAL A 576 -13.12 -32.02 6.09
CA VAL A 576 -12.32 -30.98 5.45
C VAL A 576 -11.70 -30.05 6.47
N SER A 577 -10.42 -29.71 6.29
CA SER A 577 -9.74 -28.66 7.02
C SER A 577 -9.17 -27.64 6.04
N ILE A 578 -9.59 -26.37 6.13
CA ILE A 578 -9.13 -25.33 5.19
C ILE A 578 -7.61 -25.23 5.21
N ARG A 579 -7.03 -25.07 6.40
CA ARG A 579 -5.58 -24.92 6.57
C ARG A 579 -4.79 -26.14 6.08
N SER A 580 -5.27 -27.36 6.36
CA SER A 580 -4.56 -28.57 5.94
C SER A 580 -4.61 -28.74 4.42
N SER A 581 -5.78 -28.49 3.82
CA SER A 581 -5.99 -28.57 2.37
C SER A 581 -5.14 -27.54 1.61
N LEU A 582 -5.06 -26.30 2.11
CA LEU A 582 -4.22 -25.25 1.53
C LEU A 582 -2.72 -25.60 1.57
N LYS A 583 -2.26 -26.21 2.67
CA LYS A 583 -0.86 -26.65 2.78
C LYS A 583 -0.55 -27.83 1.87
N GLU A 584 -1.45 -28.81 1.77
CA GLU A 584 -1.30 -29.97 0.89
C GLU A 584 -1.24 -29.55 -0.58
N LYS A 585 -2.02 -28.54 -0.97
CA LYS A 585 -1.98 -27.93 -2.30
C LYS A 585 -0.84 -26.93 -2.50
N HIS A 586 0.04 -26.75 -1.53
CA HIS A 586 1.16 -25.80 -1.56
C HIS A 586 0.73 -24.34 -1.83
N PHE A 587 -0.50 -23.97 -1.47
CA PHE A 587 -0.95 -22.58 -1.54
C PHE A 587 -0.55 -21.76 -0.30
N ALA A 588 -0.28 -22.43 0.82
CA ALA A 588 -0.02 -21.77 2.09
C ALA A 588 1.06 -22.45 2.93
N GLN A 589 1.68 -21.64 3.79
CA GLN A 589 2.58 -22.09 4.85
C GLN A 589 2.07 -21.66 6.23
N THR A 590 2.68 -22.22 7.28
CA THR A 590 2.32 -21.86 8.66
C THR A 590 2.89 -20.50 9.05
N ASN A 591 2.10 -19.69 9.75
CA ASN A 591 2.52 -18.41 10.31
C ASN A 591 2.48 -18.45 11.86
N PRO A 592 3.56 -18.87 12.54
CA PRO A 592 3.57 -18.97 14.00
C PRO A 592 3.51 -17.60 14.69
N GLU A 593 3.99 -16.54 14.04
CA GLU A 593 4.02 -15.19 14.61
C GLU A 593 2.66 -14.50 14.58
N HIS A 594 1.67 -15.02 13.83
CA HIS A 594 0.36 -14.39 13.66
C HIS A 594 -0.32 -14.06 14.99
N MET A 595 -0.67 -15.09 15.76
CA MET A 595 -1.39 -14.90 17.03
C MET A 595 -0.48 -14.32 18.11
N LYS A 596 0.82 -14.65 18.08
CA LYS A 596 1.80 -14.13 19.03
C LYS A 596 1.90 -12.60 18.95
N SER A 597 1.98 -12.03 17.75
CA SER A 597 1.99 -10.57 17.56
C SER A 597 0.69 -9.92 18.05
N LEU A 598 -0.47 -10.50 17.69
CA LEU A 598 -1.77 -9.97 18.10
C LEU A 598 -1.94 -10.00 19.62
N TYR A 599 -1.60 -11.11 20.28
CA TYR A 599 -1.66 -11.18 21.74
C TYR A 599 -0.66 -10.25 22.41
N GLY A 600 0.51 -10.04 21.80
CA GLY A 600 1.49 -9.06 22.24
C GLY A 600 0.91 -7.64 22.26
N MET A 601 0.12 -7.27 21.26
CA MET A 601 -0.59 -5.98 21.21
C MET A 601 -1.71 -5.87 22.24
N CYS A 602 -2.47 -6.95 22.44
CA CYS A 602 -3.58 -7.00 23.39
C CYS A 602 -3.09 -6.97 24.86
N ARG A 603 -1.82 -7.30 25.13
CA ARG A 603 -1.28 -7.43 26.49
C ARG A 603 -1.43 -6.11 27.28
N GLY A 604 -2.15 -6.18 28.38
CA GLY A 604 -2.43 -5.02 29.25
C GLY A 604 -3.52 -4.08 28.74
N GLN A 605 -4.16 -4.39 27.60
CA GLN A 605 -5.22 -3.58 26.99
C GLN A 605 -6.54 -4.35 26.83
N LEU A 606 -6.47 -5.64 26.48
CA LEU A 606 -7.61 -6.55 26.35
C LEU A 606 -7.37 -7.83 27.14
N GLN A 607 -8.45 -8.45 27.64
CA GLN A 607 -8.35 -9.71 28.36
C GLN A 607 -8.08 -10.85 27.38
N ILE A 608 -6.98 -11.57 27.60
CA ILE A 608 -6.61 -12.76 26.82
C ILE A 608 -6.68 -13.96 27.76
N PRO A 609 -7.37 -15.05 27.39
CA PRO A 609 -7.40 -16.26 28.21
C PRO A 609 -5.99 -16.76 28.55
N GLU A 610 -5.72 -17.02 29.84
CA GLU A 610 -4.39 -17.37 30.34
C GLU A 610 -3.80 -18.62 29.67
N HIS A 611 -4.63 -19.64 29.42
CA HIS A 611 -4.21 -20.86 28.71
C HIS A 611 -3.71 -20.59 27.28
N LEU A 612 -4.19 -19.52 26.63
CA LEU A 612 -3.70 -19.10 25.31
C LEU A 612 -2.39 -18.34 25.45
N LEU A 613 -2.23 -17.50 26.47
CA LEU A 613 -0.97 -16.82 26.74
C LEU A 613 0.17 -17.82 26.98
N VAL A 614 -0.06 -18.85 27.80
CA VAL A 614 0.94 -19.92 28.07
C VAL A 614 1.32 -20.68 26.80
N ARG A 615 0.39 -20.83 25.85
CA ARG A 615 0.65 -21.53 24.59
C ARG A 615 1.56 -20.74 23.63
N TYR A 616 1.54 -19.41 23.68
CA TYR A 616 2.25 -18.55 22.72
C TYR A 616 3.43 -17.79 23.33
N PHE A 617 3.52 -17.73 24.66
CA PHE A 617 4.61 -17.09 25.38
C PHE A 617 5.16 -18.04 26.46
N ASP A 618 6.45 -18.31 26.40
CA ASP A 618 7.15 -19.01 27.49
C ASP A 618 7.19 -18.08 28.71
N TYR A 619 6.43 -18.40 29.74
CA TYR A 619 6.56 -17.76 31.05
C TYR A 619 7.79 -18.33 31.76
N CYS A 620 8.98 -17.86 31.36
CA CYS A 620 10.15 -17.86 32.23
C CYS A 620 10.36 -16.45 32.75
N LEU A 621 9.62 -16.12 33.82
CA LEU A 621 10.01 -15.14 34.82
C LEU A 621 9.82 -15.76 36.20
#